data_AF-A0A452YFL5-F1
#
_entry.id   AF-A0A452YFL5-F1
#
_cell.length_a   1.000
_cell.length_b   1.000
_cell.length_c   1.000
_cell.angle_alpha   90.00
_cell.angle_beta   90.00
_cell.angle_gamma   90.00
#
_symmetry.space_group_name_H-M   'P 1'
#
loop_
_entity.id
_entity.type
_entity.pdbx_description
1 polymer ?
#
loop_
_entity_poly.entity_id
_entity_poly.type
_entity_poly.pdbx_seq_one_letter_code
_entity_poly.pdbx_strand_id
1 'polypeptide(L)'
;MLSLSSTLRSESQSEKYKDLRALLRLLTNICSKDLVGFLSDSNIEGSPDIAEVIYVGLDIVTPLISLDLLKYPKLSRDYFVLMSHLLEVYPEKVAHLNRDAFGRITGSLEFGLRNQDGDVVERCLTAVNALASYHFKERLGGRGGLGSQVMESEGSNGKLQESISSHFLRLLLQLLLFEDFRMELAGSAADALLPLLFCEQELYQRLVHELLEKEQNPTVKSRLALAFHNLTSSNNLSSTLDRPNRQKFRKNLRVFLGEVSGFMQIK
;
A
#
# COMPACT_ATOMS: atom_id res chain seq x y z
N MET A 1 -23.20 39.57 1.43
CA MET A 1 -22.68 38.91 2.65
C MET A 1 -22.36 37.43 2.40
N LEU A 2 -23.30 36.60 1.90
CA LEU A 2 -23.05 35.17 1.63
C LEU A 2 -22.01 34.89 0.51
N SER A 3 -21.99 35.66 -0.58
CA SER A 3 -21.01 35.43 -1.68
C SER A 3 -19.58 35.82 -1.31
N LEU A 4 -19.39 36.91 -0.57
CA LEU A 4 -18.07 37.35 -0.10
C LEU A 4 -17.45 36.32 0.87
N SER A 5 -18.29 35.74 1.73
CA SER A 5 -17.88 34.65 2.63
C SER A 5 -17.48 33.38 1.85
N SER A 6 -18.19 33.03 0.77
CA SER A 6 -17.79 31.90 -0.09
C SER A 6 -16.51 32.16 -0.88
N THR A 7 -16.28 33.40 -1.33
CA THR A 7 -15.06 33.78 -2.05
C THR A 7 -13.84 33.73 -1.13
N LEU A 8 -13.93 34.35 0.06
CA LEU A 8 -12.85 34.30 1.06
C LEU A 8 -12.55 32.86 1.52
N ARG A 9 -13.58 32.02 1.63
CA ARG A 9 -13.41 30.59 1.95
C ARG A 9 -12.70 29.84 0.81
N SER A 10 -13.03 30.15 -0.44
CA SER A 10 -12.39 29.57 -1.62
C SER A 10 -10.92 30.01 -1.75
N GLU A 11 -10.62 31.28 -1.47
CA GLU A 11 -9.25 31.80 -1.47
C GLU A 11 -8.41 31.16 -0.38
N SER A 12 -8.93 31.09 0.86
CA SER A 12 -8.25 30.42 1.96
C SER A 12 -8.00 28.93 1.68
N GLN A 13 -8.94 28.23 1.03
CA GLN A 13 -8.73 26.84 0.60
C GLN A 13 -7.65 26.73 -0.49
N SER A 14 -7.57 27.69 -1.40
CA SER A 14 -6.53 27.73 -2.45
C SER A 14 -5.14 27.97 -1.89
N GLU A 15 -4.99 28.87 -0.91
CA GLU A 15 -3.72 29.12 -0.23
C GLU A 15 -3.26 27.91 0.56
N LYS A 16 -4.13 27.34 1.41
CA LYS A 16 -3.83 26.10 2.15
C LYS A 16 -3.39 24.97 1.22
N TYR A 17 -4.05 24.82 0.07
CA TYR A 17 -3.68 23.84 -0.93
C TYR A 17 -2.27 24.07 -1.50
N LYS A 18 -1.89 25.33 -1.79
CA LYS A 18 -0.55 25.65 -2.29
C LYS A 18 0.52 25.40 -1.23
N ASP A 19 0.25 25.80 0.00
CA ASP A 19 1.18 25.64 1.13
C ASP A 19 1.43 24.18 1.46
N LEU A 20 0.36 23.36 1.49
CA LEU A 20 0.49 21.91 1.70
C LEU A 20 1.33 21.25 0.60
N ARG A 21 1.15 21.65 -0.66
CA ARG A 21 1.96 21.11 -1.76
C ARG A 21 3.42 21.53 -1.65
N ALA A 22 3.69 22.78 -1.28
CA ALA A 22 5.05 23.26 -1.06
C ALA A 22 5.72 22.47 0.08
N LEU A 23 5.00 22.25 1.18
CA LEU A 23 5.47 21.47 2.32
C LEU A 23 5.76 20.01 1.95
N LEU A 24 4.86 19.34 1.22
CA LEU A 24 5.05 17.96 0.77
C LEU A 24 6.31 17.82 -0.09
N ARG A 25 6.51 18.73 -1.04
CA ARG A 25 7.68 18.72 -1.93
C ARG A 25 8.97 19.02 -1.18
N LEU A 26 8.93 19.95 -0.24
CA LEU A 26 10.05 20.26 0.64
C LEU A 26 10.46 19.00 1.40
N LEU A 27 9.50 18.32 2.04
CA LEU A 27 9.75 17.06 2.73
C LEU A 27 10.30 16.00 1.78
N THR A 28 9.71 15.80 0.60
CA THR A 28 10.21 14.80 -0.37
C THR A 28 11.67 15.04 -0.72
N ASN A 29 12.06 16.30 -0.96
CA ASN A 29 13.43 16.65 -1.27
C ASN A 29 14.37 16.46 -0.07
N ILE A 30 13.92 16.80 1.15
CA ILE A 30 14.70 16.55 2.37
C ILE A 30 14.92 15.04 2.58
N CYS A 31 13.91 14.23 2.28
CA CYS A 31 13.97 12.78 2.41
C CYS A 31 14.81 12.11 1.32
N SER A 32 15.27 12.84 0.30
CA SER A 32 16.01 12.26 -0.81
C SER A 32 17.30 11.60 -0.30
N LYS A 33 17.61 10.41 -0.83
CA LYS A 33 18.74 9.60 -0.37
C LYS A 33 20.07 10.34 -0.44
N ASP A 34 20.21 11.26 -1.40
CA ASP A 34 21.42 12.06 -1.57
C ASP A 34 21.62 13.01 -0.39
N LEU A 35 20.59 13.79 0.00
CA LEU A 35 20.69 14.73 1.12
C LEU A 35 20.91 13.99 2.45
N VAL A 36 20.24 12.86 2.64
CA VAL A 36 20.39 12.00 3.81
C VAL A 36 21.80 11.42 3.91
N GLY A 37 22.37 10.95 2.79
CA GLY A 37 23.74 10.45 2.73
C GLY A 37 24.74 11.53 3.13
N PHE A 38 24.60 12.74 2.59
CA PHE A 38 25.45 13.88 2.94
C PHE A 38 25.42 14.24 4.43
N LEU A 39 24.25 14.19 5.06
CA LEU A 39 24.08 14.55 6.48
C LEU A 39 24.50 13.43 7.44
N SER A 40 24.43 12.17 6.99
CA SER A 40 24.90 11.01 7.76
C SER A 40 26.43 10.89 7.75
N ASP A 41 27.08 11.28 6.64
CA ASP A 41 28.54 11.30 6.51
C ASP A 41 29.20 12.48 7.22
N SER A 42 28.45 13.54 7.51
CA SER A 42 28.90 14.60 8.39
C SER A 42 28.85 14.10 9.84
N ASN A 43 29.97 13.54 10.34
CA ASN A 43 30.21 13.16 11.74
C ASN A 43 30.17 14.38 12.69
N ILE A 44 29.06 15.10 12.73
CA ILE A 44 28.79 16.20 13.64
C ILE A 44 28.05 15.60 14.82
N GLU A 45 28.68 15.58 16.00
CA GLU A 45 28.02 15.18 17.24
C GLU A 45 26.76 16.04 17.46
N GLY A 46 25.60 15.41 17.54
CA GLY A 46 24.30 16.08 17.69
C GLY A 46 23.60 16.43 16.38
N SER A 47 24.02 15.90 15.23
CA SER A 47 23.19 15.98 14.01
C SER A 47 21.83 15.30 14.26
N PRO A 48 20.71 15.99 13.99
CA PRO A 48 19.39 15.39 14.16
C PRO A 48 19.29 14.15 13.27
N ASP A 49 18.81 13.03 13.83
CA ASP A 49 18.51 11.84 13.04
C ASP A 49 17.53 12.29 11.96
N ILE A 50 17.96 12.29 10.69
CA ILE A 50 17.10 12.77 9.61
C ILE A 50 15.81 11.96 9.54
N ALA A 51 15.84 10.71 10.00
CA ALA A 51 14.64 9.90 10.14
C ALA A 51 13.68 10.47 11.22
N GLU A 52 14.17 11.16 12.25
CA GLU A 52 13.38 11.88 13.23
C GLU A 52 12.77 13.16 12.65
N VAL A 53 13.53 13.93 11.86
CA VAL A 53 13.00 15.11 11.13
C VAL A 53 11.88 14.70 10.17
N ILE A 54 12.08 13.57 9.49
CA ILE A 54 11.10 12.96 8.59
C ILE A 54 9.87 12.46 9.35
N TYR A 55 10.07 11.80 10.49
CA TYR A 55 9.00 11.33 11.36
C TYR A 55 8.14 12.49 11.85
N VAL A 56 8.76 13.56 12.36
CA VAL A 56 8.08 14.78 12.79
C VAL A 56 7.36 15.45 11.61
N GLY A 57 7.99 15.52 10.45
CA GLY A 57 7.38 16.05 9.22
C GLY A 57 6.12 15.29 8.82
N LEU A 58 6.16 13.95 8.88
CA LEU A 58 4.99 13.10 8.62
C LEU A 58 3.91 13.26 9.69
N ASP A 59 4.27 13.30 10.96
CA ASP A 59 3.30 13.44 12.05
C ASP A 59 2.59 14.81 12.00
N ILE A 60 3.27 15.83 11.48
CA ILE A 60 2.68 17.16 11.19
C ILE A 60 1.80 17.13 9.93
N VAL A 61 2.24 16.48 8.85
CA VAL A 61 1.53 16.52 7.55
C VAL A 61 0.33 15.59 7.49
N THR A 62 0.47 14.37 8.01
CA THR A 62 -0.58 13.34 7.98
C THR A 62 -1.93 13.81 8.55
N PRO A 63 -2.03 14.59 9.64
CA PRO A 63 -3.31 15.13 10.11
C PRO A 63 -3.85 16.27 9.25
N LEU A 64 -2.99 16.98 8.51
CA LEU A 64 -3.38 18.10 7.66
C LEU A 64 -3.96 17.64 6.31
N ILE A 65 -3.63 16.42 5.88
CA ILE A 65 -4.12 15.83 4.64
C ILE A 65 -5.29 14.91 4.92
N SER A 66 -6.51 15.38 4.64
CA SER A 66 -7.71 14.55 4.66
C SER A 66 -7.91 13.79 3.35
N LEU A 67 -8.72 12.72 3.37
CA LEU A 67 -9.09 11.99 2.14
C LEU A 67 -9.80 12.89 1.11
N ASP A 68 -10.55 13.89 1.56
CA ASP A 68 -11.16 14.88 0.66
C ASP A 68 -10.12 15.75 -0.06
N LEU A 69 -9.02 16.09 0.61
CA LEU A 69 -7.91 16.81 -0.02
C LEU A 69 -7.18 15.94 -1.05
N LEU A 70 -7.14 14.62 -0.86
CA LEU A 70 -6.56 13.70 -1.84
C LEU A 70 -7.40 13.57 -3.13
N LYS A 71 -8.61 14.16 -3.18
CA LYS A 71 -9.36 14.29 -4.45
C LYS A 71 -8.74 15.31 -5.39
N TYR A 72 -7.85 16.20 -4.91
CA TYR A 72 -7.14 17.16 -5.76
C TYR A 72 -5.89 16.50 -6.39
N PRO A 73 -5.84 16.28 -7.72
CA PRO A 73 -4.86 15.36 -8.32
C PRO A 73 -3.41 15.72 -8.06
N LYS A 74 -3.03 16.99 -8.15
CA LYS A 74 -1.62 17.39 -7.93
C LYS A 74 -1.19 17.22 -6.48
N LEU A 75 -2.09 17.48 -5.52
CA LEU A 75 -1.81 17.27 -4.10
C LEU A 75 -1.71 15.78 -3.79
N SER A 76 -2.64 14.97 -4.34
CA SER A 76 -2.60 13.52 -4.24
C SER A 76 -1.27 12.95 -4.75
N ARG A 77 -0.84 13.38 -5.94
CA ARG A 77 0.47 12.99 -6.50
C ARG A 77 1.62 13.36 -5.59
N ASP A 78 1.73 14.64 -5.19
CA ASP A 78 2.81 15.11 -4.31
C ASP A 78 2.81 14.32 -2.97
N TYR A 79 1.63 14.00 -2.42
CA TYR A 79 1.48 13.23 -1.17
C TYR A 79 1.91 11.76 -1.31
N PHE A 80 1.42 11.06 -2.34
CA PHE A 80 1.78 9.65 -2.53
C PHE A 80 3.22 9.45 -3.01
N VAL A 81 3.85 10.48 -3.62
CA VAL A 81 5.30 10.48 -3.85
C VAL A 81 6.06 10.44 -2.54
N LEU A 82 5.73 11.33 -1.60
CA LEU A 82 6.34 11.37 -0.28
C LEU A 82 6.08 10.06 0.46
N MET A 83 4.82 9.63 0.50
CA MET A 83 4.42 8.44 1.26
C MET A 83 5.13 7.17 0.77
N SER A 84 5.15 6.91 -0.54
CA SER A 84 5.82 5.72 -1.07
C SER A 84 7.32 5.73 -0.76
N HIS A 85 7.96 6.87 -0.94
CA HIS A 85 9.39 7.04 -0.65
C HIS A 85 9.72 6.76 0.81
N LEU A 86 8.92 7.27 1.73
CA LEU A 86 9.16 7.08 3.16
C LEU A 86 8.99 5.63 3.62
N LEU A 87 7.98 4.95 3.10
CA LEU A 87 7.75 3.54 3.40
C LEU A 87 8.85 2.64 2.81
N GLU A 88 9.42 3.03 1.66
CA GLU A 88 10.53 2.30 1.04
C GLU A 88 11.86 2.51 1.76
N VAL A 89 12.16 3.74 2.18
CA VAL A 89 13.47 4.09 2.75
C VAL A 89 13.54 3.86 4.26
N TYR A 90 12.44 4.10 4.98
CA TYR A 90 12.40 4.05 6.45
C TYR A 90 11.26 3.17 7.02
N PRO A 91 11.07 1.93 6.53
CA PRO A 91 9.95 1.09 6.96
C PRO A 91 9.96 0.79 8.47
N GLU A 92 11.15 0.69 9.08
CA GLU A 92 11.29 0.50 10.52
C GLU A 92 10.70 1.68 11.32
N LYS A 93 10.93 2.92 10.89
CA LYS A 93 10.43 4.09 11.60
C LYS A 93 8.91 4.20 11.46
N VAL A 94 8.38 3.85 10.28
CA VAL A 94 6.94 3.77 10.03
C VAL A 94 6.29 2.71 10.92
N ALA A 95 6.95 1.57 11.14
CA ALA A 95 6.46 0.51 12.04
C ALA A 95 6.32 0.97 13.51
N HIS A 96 7.08 1.98 13.93
CA HIS A 96 7.07 2.54 15.29
C HIS A 96 6.14 3.75 15.44
N LEU A 97 5.42 4.17 14.39
CA LEU A 97 4.41 5.21 14.51
C LEU A 97 3.32 4.82 15.51
N ASN A 98 2.73 5.84 16.14
CA ASN A 98 1.52 5.64 16.93
C ASN A 98 0.37 5.09 16.04
N ARG A 99 -0.61 4.43 16.67
CA ARG A 99 -1.72 3.78 15.95
C ARG A 99 -2.53 4.74 15.08
N ASP A 100 -2.72 5.99 15.52
CA ASP A 100 -3.51 6.97 14.79
C ASP A 100 -2.81 7.46 13.52
N ALA A 101 -1.50 7.68 13.58
CA ALA A 101 -0.69 8.06 12.43
C ALA A 101 -0.59 6.89 11.45
N PHE A 102 -0.34 5.67 11.95
CA PHE A 102 -0.32 4.48 11.12
C PHE A 102 -1.67 4.21 10.44
N GLY A 103 -2.77 4.34 11.19
CA GLY A 103 -4.13 4.19 10.64
C GLY A 103 -4.46 5.20 9.54
N ARG A 104 -3.99 6.45 9.68
CA ARG A 104 -4.12 7.47 8.62
C ARG A 104 -3.31 7.14 7.36
N ILE A 105 -2.10 6.59 7.52
CA ILE A 105 -1.30 6.10 6.39
C ILE A 105 -2.03 4.96 5.69
N THR A 106 -2.53 3.97 6.43
CA THR A 106 -3.24 2.84 5.84
C THR A 106 -4.51 3.29 5.12
N GLY A 107 -5.35 4.11 5.74
CA GLY A 107 -6.55 4.66 5.08
C GLY A 107 -6.22 5.50 3.85
N SER A 108 -5.08 6.21 3.85
CA SER A 108 -4.59 6.90 2.66
C SER A 108 -4.20 5.93 1.54
N LEU A 109 -3.50 4.84 1.86
CA LEU A 109 -3.11 3.81 0.88
C LEU A 109 -4.35 3.12 0.30
N GLU A 110 -5.35 2.81 1.12
CA GLU A 110 -6.63 2.26 0.64
C GLU A 110 -7.33 3.19 -0.35
N PHE A 111 -7.36 4.50 -0.05
CA PHE A 111 -7.89 5.51 -0.95
C PHE A 111 -7.08 5.60 -2.25
N GLY A 112 -5.75 5.60 -2.14
CA GLY A 112 -4.85 5.72 -3.28
C GLY A 112 -4.85 4.51 -4.21
N LEU A 113 -5.06 3.30 -3.68
CA LEU A 113 -5.16 2.06 -4.48
C LEU A 113 -6.38 2.04 -5.40
N ARG A 114 -7.46 2.75 -5.04
CA ARG A 114 -8.69 2.90 -5.85
C ARG A 114 -8.70 4.16 -6.72
N ASN A 115 -7.56 4.85 -6.82
CA ASN A 115 -7.48 6.10 -7.56
C ASN A 115 -7.50 5.85 -9.09
N GLN A 116 -8.14 6.74 -9.83
CA GLN A 116 -8.12 6.70 -11.30
C GLN A 116 -6.74 6.99 -11.88
N ASP A 117 -5.89 7.71 -11.13
CA ASP A 117 -4.53 8.05 -11.55
C ASP A 117 -3.59 6.84 -11.40
N GLY A 118 -2.99 6.40 -12.52
CA GLY A 118 -2.09 5.24 -12.57
C GLY A 118 -0.85 5.41 -11.73
N ASP A 119 -0.28 6.62 -11.77
CA ASP A 119 0.92 6.98 -11.01
C ASP A 119 0.66 6.89 -9.50
N VAL A 120 -0.55 7.26 -9.06
CA VAL A 120 -0.94 7.19 -7.65
C VAL A 120 -1.10 5.75 -7.20
N VAL A 121 -1.80 4.92 -7.98
CA VAL A 121 -1.99 3.50 -7.65
C VAL A 121 -0.64 2.78 -7.63
N GLU A 122 0.24 3.03 -8.60
CA GLU A 122 1.58 2.45 -8.62
C GLU A 122 2.38 2.79 -7.36
N ARG A 123 2.35 4.05 -6.92
CA ARG A 123 3.02 4.49 -5.67
C ARG A 123 2.44 3.81 -4.43
N CYS A 124 1.12 3.60 -4.40
CA CYS A 124 0.48 2.88 -3.30
C CYS A 124 0.88 1.39 -3.29
N LEU A 125 0.93 0.75 -4.45
CA LEU A 125 1.40 -0.64 -4.58
C LEU A 125 2.86 -0.78 -4.13
N THR A 126 3.71 0.18 -4.52
CA THR A 126 5.10 0.25 -4.07
C THR A 126 5.21 0.42 -2.54
N ALA A 127 4.42 1.31 -1.96
CA ALA A 127 4.33 1.49 -0.51
C ALA A 127 3.89 0.21 0.23
N VAL A 128 2.84 -0.46 -0.26
CA VAL A 128 2.33 -1.72 0.31
C VAL A 128 3.38 -2.82 0.20
N ASN A 129 4.06 -2.95 -0.94
CA ASN A 129 5.19 -3.87 -1.10
C ASN A 129 6.29 -3.61 -0.07
N ALA A 130 6.65 -2.35 0.17
CA ALA A 130 7.68 -2.00 1.13
C ALA A 130 7.31 -2.45 2.55
N LEU A 131 6.10 -2.13 3.01
CA LEU A 131 5.59 -2.54 4.33
C LEU A 131 5.53 -4.05 4.48
N ALA A 132 4.93 -4.75 3.51
CA ALA A 132 4.77 -6.19 3.55
C ALA A 132 6.13 -6.91 3.49
N SER A 133 7.05 -6.43 2.66
CA SER A 133 8.40 -6.97 2.56
C SER A 133 9.21 -6.76 3.83
N TYR A 134 9.07 -5.60 4.48
CA TYR A 134 9.70 -5.33 5.77
C TYR A 134 9.15 -6.28 6.85
N HIS A 135 7.83 -6.38 6.98
CA HIS A 135 7.19 -7.29 7.93
C HIS A 135 7.62 -8.74 7.72
N PHE A 136 7.66 -9.22 6.46
CA PHE A 136 8.12 -10.57 6.14
C PHE A 136 9.57 -10.82 6.60
N LYS A 137 10.48 -9.89 6.30
CA LYS A 137 11.90 -10.00 6.69
C LYS A 137 12.09 -9.98 8.20
N GLU A 138 11.36 -9.13 8.91
CA GLU A 138 11.41 -9.06 10.37
C GLU A 138 10.88 -10.35 11.01
N ARG A 139 9.79 -10.90 10.48
CA ARG A 139 9.24 -12.18 10.94
C ARG A 139 10.22 -13.34 10.72
N LEU A 140 10.92 -13.37 9.58
CA LEU A 140 12.00 -14.35 9.34
C LEU A 140 13.17 -14.19 10.31
N GLY A 141 13.46 -12.96 10.72
CA GLY A 141 14.47 -12.64 11.74
C GLY A 141 14.02 -12.88 13.18
N GLY A 142 12.82 -13.44 13.41
CA GLY A 142 12.26 -13.66 14.75
C GLY A 142 11.79 -12.39 15.46
N ARG A 143 11.68 -11.26 14.75
CA ARG A 143 11.18 -9.99 15.28
C ARG A 143 9.70 -9.80 14.93
N GLY A 144 9.02 -8.97 15.72
CA GLY A 144 7.57 -8.72 15.57
C GLY A 144 7.19 -7.95 14.31
N GLY A 145 8.12 -7.22 13.67
CA GLY A 145 7.84 -6.38 12.50
C GLY A 145 6.68 -5.40 12.76
N LEU A 146 5.69 -5.39 11.87
CA LEU A 146 4.41 -4.69 12.01
C LEU A 146 3.39 -5.38 12.94
N GLY A 147 3.75 -6.43 13.68
CA GLY A 147 2.80 -7.23 14.49
C GLY A 147 2.13 -6.47 15.64
N SER A 148 2.69 -5.34 16.09
CA SER A 148 2.06 -4.43 17.06
C SER A 148 0.98 -3.54 16.45
N GLN A 149 0.99 -3.40 15.13
CA GLN A 149 0.10 -2.57 14.34
C GLN A 149 -1.06 -3.45 13.84
N VAL A 150 -2.27 -3.10 14.27
CA VAL A 150 -3.46 -3.92 14.07
C VAL A 150 -4.57 -3.03 13.56
N MET A 151 -5.33 -3.52 12.59
CA MET A 151 -6.49 -2.83 12.03
C MET A 151 -7.78 -3.34 12.67
N GLU A 152 -8.72 -2.42 12.89
CA GLU A 152 -10.09 -2.79 13.21
C GLU A 152 -10.81 -3.21 11.92
N SER A 153 -11.29 -4.44 11.89
CA SER A 153 -12.08 -4.99 10.78
C SER A 153 -13.47 -5.35 11.28
N GLU A 154 -14.49 -5.05 10.47
CA GLU A 154 -15.88 -5.43 10.77
C GLU A 154 -16.07 -6.92 10.44
N GLY A 155 -16.02 -7.77 11.46
CA GLY A 155 -16.33 -9.19 11.35
C GLY A 155 -17.80 -9.47 11.66
N SER A 156 -18.29 -10.63 11.22
CA SER A 156 -19.65 -11.11 11.47
C SER A 156 -20.03 -11.26 12.96
N ASN A 157 -19.05 -11.22 13.88
CA ASN A 157 -19.23 -11.30 15.33
C ASN A 157 -18.71 -10.05 16.10
N GLY A 158 -18.52 -8.91 15.44
CA GLY A 158 -18.03 -7.66 16.04
C GLY A 158 -16.67 -7.20 15.51
N LYS A 159 -16.08 -6.18 16.16
CA LYS A 159 -14.76 -5.64 15.79
C LYS A 159 -13.69 -6.70 15.98
N LEU A 160 -13.20 -7.26 14.87
CA LEU A 160 -12.05 -8.16 14.85
C LEU A 160 -10.78 -7.35 14.60
N GLN A 161 -9.75 -7.67 15.37
CA GLN A 161 -8.41 -7.15 15.16
C GLN A 161 -7.74 -8.00 14.07
N GLU A 162 -7.43 -7.40 12.92
CA GLU A 162 -6.69 -8.06 11.84
C GLU A 162 -5.29 -7.45 11.63
N SER A 163 -4.33 -8.28 11.21
CA SER A 163 -3.00 -7.78 10.85
C SER A 163 -3.10 -6.90 9.59
N ILE A 164 -2.20 -5.94 9.46
CA ILE A 164 -2.12 -5.09 8.25
C ILE A 164 -1.86 -5.93 6.99
N SER A 165 -1.06 -7.00 7.12
CA SER A 165 -0.82 -7.92 6.02
C SER A 165 -2.11 -8.62 5.59
N SER A 166 -2.96 -9.02 6.55
CA SER A 166 -4.28 -9.60 6.26
C SER A 166 -5.19 -8.61 5.54
N HIS A 167 -5.23 -7.38 6.04
CA HIS A 167 -6.03 -6.31 5.45
C HIS A 167 -5.65 -6.04 3.98
N PHE A 168 -4.37 -5.76 3.72
CA PHE A 168 -3.90 -5.49 2.36
C PHE A 168 -4.00 -6.70 1.44
N LEU A 169 -3.87 -7.93 1.95
CA LEU A 169 -4.10 -9.14 1.15
C LEU A 169 -5.55 -9.20 0.65
N ARG A 170 -6.53 -9.00 1.54
CA ARG A 170 -7.96 -8.95 1.18
C ARG A 170 -8.23 -7.85 0.16
N LEU A 171 -7.72 -6.65 0.43
CA LEU A 171 -7.91 -5.49 -0.41
C LEU A 171 -7.34 -5.71 -1.82
N LEU A 172 -6.10 -6.17 -1.95
CA LEU A 172 -5.49 -6.41 -3.25
C LEU A 172 -6.19 -7.53 -4.01
N LEU A 173 -6.58 -8.63 -3.36
CA LEU A 173 -7.36 -9.67 -4.02
C LEU A 173 -8.71 -9.14 -4.49
N GLN A 174 -9.38 -8.31 -3.70
CA GLN A 174 -10.63 -7.68 -4.10
C GLN A 174 -10.45 -6.80 -5.34
N LEU A 175 -9.44 -5.93 -5.32
CA LEU A 175 -9.08 -5.05 -6.44
C LEU A 175 -8.77 -5.84 -7.72
N LEU A 176 -7.97 -6.90 -7.60
CA LEU A 176 -7.50 -7.69 -8.74
C LEU A 176 -8.59 -8.58 -9.35
N LEU A 177 -9.55 -9.03 -8.54
CA LEU A 177 -10.58 -9.99 -8.97
C LEU A 177 -11.87 -9.30 -9.42
N PHE A 178 -12.29 -8.24 -8.74
CA PHE A 178 -13.63 -7.69 -8.88
C PHE A 178 -13.67 -6.25 -9.39
N GLU A 179 -12.53 -5.55 -9.43
CA GLU A 179 -12.46 -4.19 -9.97
C GLU A 179 -11.83 -4.19 -11.37
N ASP A 180 -12.00 -3.08 -12.11
CA ASP A 180 -11.38 -2.87 -13.43
C ASP A 180 -9.88 -2.54 -13.26
N PHE A 181 -9.10 -3.57 -12.93
CA PHE A 181 -7.69 -3.43 -12.64
C PHE A 181 -6.85 -3.31 -13.92
N ARG A 182 -6.05 -2.23 -13.99
CA ARG A 182 -5.17 -1.95 -15.12
C ARG A 182 -4.02 -2.95 -15.21
N MET A 183 -3.98 -3.72 -16.28
CA MET A 183 -2.94 -4.73 -16.53
C MET A 183 -1.51 -4.17 -16.56
N GLU A 184 -1.34 -2.89 -16.89
CA GLU A 184 -0.06 -2.18 -16.83
C GLU A 184 0.55 -2.19 -15.41
N LEU A 185 -0.30 -2.15 -14.38
CA LEU A 185 0.08 -2.14 -12.97
C LEU A 185 0.28 -3.55 -12.40
N ALA A 186 0.08 -4.62 -13.18
CA ALA A 186 0.20 -6.00 -12.72
C ALA A 186 1.59 -6.33 -12.17
N GLY A 187 2.64 -5.66 -12.66
CA GLY A 187 4.00 -5.81 -12.14
C GLY A 187 4.11 -5.36 -10.68
N SER A 188 3.65 -4.14 -10.39
CA SER A 188 3.70 -3.53 -9.07
C SER A 188 2.73 -4.23 -8.10
N ALA A 189 1.57 -4.66 -8.59
CA ALA A 189 0.63 -5.46 -7.80
C ALA A 189 1.20 -6.84 -7.41
N ALA A 190 1.90 -7.51 -8.33
CA ALA A 190 2.58 -8.76 -8.01
C ALA A 190 3.65 -8.57 -6.93
N ASP A 191 4.42 -7.48 -7.01
CA ASP A 191 5.45 -7.21 -6.00
C ASP A 191 4.84 -6.93 -4.62
N ALA A 192 3.69 -6.27 -4.56
CA ALA A 192 2.96 -6.03 -3.32
C ALA A 192 2.31 -7.30 -2.76
N LEU A 193 1.71 -8.11 -3.63
CA LEU A 193 0.97 -9.31 -3.25
C LEU A 193 1.88 -10.45 -2.77
N LEU A 194 3.06 -10.63 -3.37
CA LEU A 194 3.98 -11.73 -3.02
C LEU A 194 4.35 -11.79 -1.51
N PRO A 195 4.88 -10.73 -0.89
CA PRO A 195 5.19 -10.76 0.54
C PRO A 195 3.94 -10.95 1.41
N LEU A 196 2.78 -10.41 1.02
CA LEU A 196 1.51 -10.60 1.73
C LEU A 196 1.09 -12.07 1.74
N LEU A 197 1.19 -12.75 0.60
CA LEU A 197 0.90 -14.19 0.48
C LEU A 197 1.82 -15.03 1.38
N PHE A 198 3.08 -14.66 1.49
CA PHE A 198 4.00 -15.37 2.39
C PHE A 198 3.70 -15.12 3.86
N CYS A 199 3.26 -13.91 4.23
CA CYS A 199 2.86 -13.60 5.60
C CYS A 199 1.54 -14.26 6.02
N GLU A 200 0.59 -14.41 5.08
CA GLU A 200 -0.81 -14.73 5.38
C GLU A 200 -1.33 -15.92 4.56
N GLN A 201 -0.58 -17.02 4.56
CA GLN A 201 -0.90 -18.23 3.78
C GLN A 201 -2.27 -18.82 4.14
N GLU A 202 -2.57 -18.94 5.44
CA GLU A 202 -3.85 -19.49 5.90
C GLU A 202 -5.04 -18.63 5.50
N LEU A 203 -4.88 -17.30 5.56
CA LEU A 203 -5.92 -16.39 5.13
C LEU A 203 -6.14 -16.49 3.61
N TYR A 204 -5.06 -16.54 2.82
CA TYR A 204 -5.17 -16.74 1.38
C TYR A 204 -5.94 -18.01 1.03
N GLN A 205 -5.60 -19.14 1.65
CA GLN A 205 -6.31 -20.41 1.40
C GLN A 205 -7.80 -20.33 1.76
N ARG A 206 -8.15 -19.69 2.89
CA ARG A 206 -9.55 -19.47 3.26
C ARG A 206 -10.29 -18.59 2.25
N LEU A 207 -9.70 -17.47 1.83
CA LEU A 207 -10.29 -16.57 0.84
C LEU A 207 -10.54 -17.26 -0.49
N VAL A 208 -9.57 -18.05 -0.97
CA VAL A 208 -9.72 -18.84 -2.19
C VAL A 208 -10.83 -19.87 -2.03
N HIS A 209 -10.89 -20.57 -0.89
CA HIS A 209 -11.93 -21.56 -0.63
C HIS A 209 -13.34 -20.93 -0.62
N GLU A 210 -13.53 -19.86 0.15
CA GLU A 210 -14.79 -19.11 0.23
C GLU A 210 -15.26 -18.63 -1.16
N LEU A 211 -14.32 -18.17 -1.99
CA LEU A 211 -14.61 -17.71 -3.34
C LEU A 211 -15.03 -18.86 -4.26
N LEU A 212 -14.36 -20.02 -4.18
CA LEU A 212 -14.70 -21.21 -4.94
C LEU A 212 -16.03 -21.84 -4.49
N GLU A 213 -16.38 -21.74 -3.21
CA GLU A 213 -17.68 -22.20 -2.70
C GLU A 213 -18.85 -21.35 -3.22
N LYS A 214 -18.64 -20.03 -3.34
CA LYS A 214 -19.65 -19.12 -3.89
C LYS A 214 -19.88 -19.27 -5.40
N GLU A 215 -18.93 -19.85 -6.14
CA GLU A 215 -19.07 -20.03 -7.58
C GLU A 215 -19.98 -21.23 -7.92
N GLN A 216 -21.14 -20.94 -8.52
CA GLN A 216 -22.14 -21.94 -8.88
C GLN A 216 -21.80 -22.71 -10.16
N ASN A 217 -21.05 -22.10 -11.08
CA ASN A 217 -20.70 -22.75 -12.34
C ASN A 217 -19.51 -23.71 -12.14
N PRO A 218 -19.68 -25.03 -12.32
CA PRO A 218 -18.62 -26.02 -12.04
C PRO A 218 -17.41 -25.87 -12.96
N THR A 219 -17.61 -25.44 -14.22
CA THR A 219 -16.51 -25.20 -15.16
C THR A 219 -15.70 -23.98 -14.75
N VAL A 220 -16.36 -22.87 -14.38
CA VAL A 220 -15.67 -21.66 -13.88
C VAL A 220 -14.96 -21.97 -12.57
N LYS A 221 -15.61 -22.67 -11.64
CA LYS A 221 -15.03 -23.10 -10.37
C LYS A 221 -13.74 -23.91 -10.56
N SER A 222 -13.73 -24.89 -11.47
CA SER A 222 -12.53 -25.68 -11.77
C SER A 222 -11.40 -24.83 -12.36
N ARG A 223 -11.73 -23.91 -13.27
CA ARG A 223 -10.74 -22.99 -13.87
C ARG A 223 -10.18 -22.01 -12.85
N LEU A 224 -11.02 -21.44 -12.00
CA LEU A 224 -10.60 -20.57 -10.89
C LEU A 224 -9.66 -21.32 -9.96
N ALA A 225 -10.01 -22.55 -9.56
CA ALA A 225 -9.17 -23.36 -8.68
C ALA A 225 -7.78 -23.61 -9.29
N LEU A 226 -7.73 -23.92 -10.59
CA LEU A 226 -6.47 -24.10 -11.31
C LEU A 226 -5.67 -22.79 -11.40
N ALA A 227 -6.31 -21.67 -11.68
CA ALA A 227 -5.67 -20.35 -11.75
C ALA A 227 -5.04 -19.96 -10.41
N PHE A 228 -5.77 -20.09 -9.29
CA PHE A 228 -5.25 -19.81 -7.95
C PHE A 228 -4.12 -20.77 -7.54
N HIS A 229 -4.20 -22.04 -7.95
CA HIS A 229 -3.11 -22.99 -7.73
C HIS A 229 -1.86 -22.57 -8.51
N ASN A 230 -2.01 -22.24 -9.79
CA ASN A 230 -0.90 -21.84 -10.65
C ASN A 230 -0.24 -20.54 -10.18
N LEU A 231 -1.02 -19.60 -9.63
CA LEU A 231 -0.52 -18.34 -9.09
C LEU A 231 0.63 -18.55 -8.10
N THR A 232 0.50 -19.53 -7.18
CA THR A 232 1.47 -19.79 -6.11
C THR A 232 2.42 -20.96 -6.39
N SER A 233 2.05 -21.89 -7.27
CA SER A 233 2.79 -23.15 -7.47
C SER A 233 3.57 -23.22 -8.80
N SER A 234 3.30 -22.33 -9.75
CA SER A 234 3.97 -22.35 -11.07
C SER A 234 5.36 -21.72 -11.04
N ASN A 235 6.17 -22.04 -12.05
CA ASN A 235 7.50 -21.46 -12.31
C ASN A 235 8.55 -21.71 -11.21
N ASN A 236 8.37 -22.74 -10.37
CA ASN A 236 9.24 -23.08 -9.24
C ASN A 236 9.44 -21.87 -8.30
N LEU A 237 8.32 -21.32 -7.82
CA LEU A 237 8.30 -20.22 -6.87
C LEU A 237 8.88 -20.68 -5.53
N SER A 238 9.87 -19.96 -5.00
CA SER A 238 10.46 -20.18 -3.69
C SER A 238 9.85 -19.26 -2.64
N SER A 239 10.10 -19.52 -1.35
CA SER A 239 9.66 -18.65 -0.25
C SER A 239 10.64 -17.50 0.03
N THR A 240 11.17 -16.85 -1.02
CA THR A 240 12.15 -15.77 -0.93
C THR A 240 11.66 -14.51 -1.64
N LEU A 241 12.08 -13.32 -1.19
CA LEU A 241 11.72 -12.04 -1.83
C LEU A 241 12.83 -11.49 -2.76
N ASP A 242 13.65 -12.38 -3.31
CA ASP A 242 14.71 -12.00 -4.25
C ASP A 242 14.17 -11.61 -5.63
N ARG A 243 15.01 -10.95 -6.43
CA ARG A 243 14.64 -10.45 -7.76
C ARG A 243 14.19 -11.57 -8.71
N PRO A 244 14.87 -12.73 -8.81
CA PRO A 244 14.39 -13.84 -9.63
C PRO A 244 12.99 -14.33 -9.23
N ASN A 245 12.73 -14.49 -7.93
CA ASN A 245 11.45 -15.01 -7.47
C ASN A 245 10.30 -14.01 -7.71
N ARG A 246 10.55 -12.71 -7.52
CA ARG A 246 9.59 -11.65 -7.91
C ARG A 246 9.27 -11.68 -9.40
N GLN A 247 10.27 -11.89 -10.26
CA GLN A 247 10.03 -12.00 -11.70
C GLN A 247 9.18 -13.23 -12.06
N LYS A 248 9.39 -14.37 -11.40
CA LYS A 248 8.54 -15.55 -11.56
C LYS A 248 7.10 -15.25 -11.14
N PHE A 249 6.90 -14.65 -9.97
CA PHE A 249 5.57 -14.34 -9.48
C PHE A 249 4.84 -13.30 -10.36
N ARG A 250 5.53 -12.28 -10.86
CA ARG A 250 4.97 -11.32 -11.84
C ARG A 250 4.44 -12.02 -13.09
N LYS A 251 5.13 -13.06 -13.58
CA LYS A 251 4.64 -13.87 -14.71
C LYS A 251 3.39 -14.65 -14.31
N ASN A 252 3.39 -15.31 -13.15
CA ASN A 252 2.24 -16.04 -12.63
C ASN A 252 1.01 -15.13 -12.51
N LEU A 253 1.16 -13.94 -11.92
CA LEU A 253 0.03 -13.01 -11.73
C LEU A 253 -0.54 -12.50 -13.05
N ARG A 254 0.30 -12.22 -14.06
CA ARG A 254 -0.20 -11.78 -15.37
C ARG A 254 -1.02 -12.86 -16.07
N VAL A 255 -0.56 -14.12 -16.01
CA VAL A 255 -1.32 -15.27 -16.54
C VAL A 255 -2.62 -15.42 -15.77
N PHE A 256 -2.56 -15.38 -14.44
CA PHE A 256 -3.72 -15.43 -13.57
C PHE A 256 -4.77 -14.38 -13.95
N LEU A 257 -4.39 -13.10 -14.03
CA LEU A 257 -5.31 -12.00 -14.38
C LEU A 257 -5.92 -12.17 -15.78
N GLY A 258 -5.14 -12.65 -16.75
CA GLY A 258 -5.65 -12.99 -18.08
C GLY A 258 -6.68 -14.13 -18.07
N GLU A 259 -6.54 -15.08 -17.15
CA GLU A 259 -7.52 -16.16 -16.97
C GLU A 259 -8.76 -15.68 -16.22
N VAL A 260 -8.61 -14.97 -15.10
CA VAL A 260 -9.75 -14.61 -14.22
C VAL A 260 -10.56 -13.40 -14.67
N SER A 261 -9.98 -12.45 -15.41
CA SER A 261 -10.68 -11.24 -15.89
C SER A 261 -11.93 -11.58 -16.69
N GLY A 262 -11.89 -12.65 -17.49
CA GLY A 262 -13.04 -13.13 -18.27
C GLY A 262 -14.19 -13.73 -17.45
N PHE A 263 -14.00 -14.04 -16.17
CA PHE A 263 -15.02 -14.66 -15.31
C PHE A 263 -15.56 -13.74 -14.23
N MET A 264 -14.70 -12.90 -13.66
CA MET A 264 -14.98 -12.20 -12.40
C MET A 264 -15.37 -10.73 -12.59
N GLN A 265 -15.04 -10.11 -13.73
CA GLN A 265 -15.38 -8.72 -14.03
C GLN A 265 -16.76 -8.53 -14.67
N ILE A 266 -17.52 -9.61 -14.89
CA ILE A 266 -18.84 -9.62 -15.57
C ILE A 266 -19.96 -10.07 -14.61
N LYS A 267 -19.80 -9.87 -13.28
CA LYS A 267 -20.87 -10.15 -12.31
C LYS A 267 -21.24 -8.90 -11.53
#